data_AF-A0A925Y9Y6-F1
#
_entry.id   AF-A0A925Y9Y6-F1
#
_cell.length_a   1.000
_cell.length_b   1.000
_cell.length_c   1.000
_cell.angle_alpha   90.00
_cell.angle_beta   90.00
_cell.angle_gamma   90.00
#
_symmetry.space_group_name_H-M   'P 1'
#
loop_
_entity.id
_entity.type
_entity.pdbx_description
1 polymer ?
#
loop_
_entity_poly.entity_id
_entity_poly.type
_entity_poly.pdbx_seq_one_letter_code
_entity_poly.pdbx_strand_id
1 'polypeptide(L)'
;MTTLESCSSAHTIARFATAGGKVLASGRLADKIRERGSDTDVAAIFADLRARGALTHLPDAGKPEVTAAVETIARPRPDVSLGEGPSWNAVTRCDDAWRIAAFNDRDDTRRLTIAIGAGPIEVVRWDIETGAVSAATANDEGLLRLDLPPHTVVCLSIQSSPAESLHRRPTIPPPIEPQPLPGLPLPITLGDGWLFTTRDSSDAPRLVDVTRGWEVQSHATFAGTGIYIRATELPPLDEGLAWHLVLPRVHETVECRVDGVSLGRRIAGDRTFALPGSWRTAAIELHVRNTAANRYYAGTPYAPDVPEPSGLAASPRLEARRVGRF
;
A
#
# COMPACT_ATOMS: atom_id res chain seq x y z
N MET A 1 31.05 -10.07 -19.40
CA MET A 1 31.99 -11.01 -18.77
C MET A 1 31.56 -11.18 -17.32
N THR A 2 31.15 -12.38 -16.90
CA THR A 2 30.77 -12.65 -15.50
C THR A 2 32.02 -13.05 -14.73
N THR A 3 32.37 -12.32 -13.68
CA THR A 3 33.52 -12.65 -12.81
C THR A 3 33.06 -12.69 -11.37
N LEU A 4 33.56 -13.65 -10.59
CA LEU A 4 33.39 -13.61 -9.13
C LEU A 4 34.42 -12.65 -8.52
N GLU A 5 34.09 -12.08 -7.37
CA GLU A 5 35.03 -11.26 -6.61
C GLU A 5 36.25 -12.09 -6.19
N SER A 6 36.01 -13.28 -5.61
CA SER A 6 37.06 -14.21 -5.18
C SER A 6 36.61 -15.67 -5.31
N CYS A 7 37.56 -16.61 -5.13
CA CYS A 7 37.27 -18.04 -5.08
C CYS A 7 36.38 -18.42 -3.87
N SER A 8 36.42 -17.62 -2.80
CA SER A 8 35.56 -17.80 -1.61
C SER A 8 34.06 -17.74 -1.94
N SER A 9 33.67 -16.93 -2.94
CA SER A 9 32.29 -16.89 -3.42
C SER A 9 31.86 -18.22 -4.04
N ALA A 10 32.71 -18.84 -4.87
CA ALA A 10 32.44 -20.14 -5.47
C ALA A 10 32.32 -21.24 -4.41
N HIS A 11 33.23 -21.28 -3.44
CA HIS A 11 33.16 -22.20 -2.32
C HIS A 11 31.91 -21.98 -1.45
N THR A 12 31.45 -20.74 -1.29
CA THR A 12 30.21 -20.44 -0.55
C THR A 12 28.98 -20.99 -1.27
N ILE A 13 28.91 -20.84 -2.60
CA ILE A 13 27.86 -21.46 -3.42
C ILE A 13 27.92 -22.99 -3.30
N ALA A 14 29.12 -23.57 -3.33
CA ALA A 14 29.29 -25.02 -3.19
C ALA A 14 28.86 -25.54 -1.81
N ARG A 15 29.16 -24.83 -0.72
CA ARG A 15 28.70 -25.16 0.63
C ARG A 15 27.18 -25.07 0.74
N PHE A 16 26.57 -24.02 0.20
CA PHE A 16 25.11 -23.86 0.17
C PHE A 16 24.45 -25.04 -0.55
N ALA A 17 24.95 -25.41 -1.73
CA ALA A 17 24.46 -26.56 -2.48
C ALA A 17 24.63 -27.88 -1.72
N THR A 18 25.76 -28.07 -1.05
CA THR A 18 26.05 -29.26 -0.23
C THR A 18 25.11 -29.37 0.97
N ALA A 19 24.66 -28.24 1.51
CA ALA A 19 23.66 -28.18 2.60
C ALA A 19 22.21 -28.41 2.11
N GLY A 20 22.01 -28.77 0.83
CA GLY A 20 20.68 -29.01 0.25
C GLY A 20 20.10 -27.83 -0.52
N GLY A 21 20.84 -26.73 -0.64
CA GLY A 21 20.46 -25.59 -1.48
C GLY A 21 20.40 -25.96 -2.97
N LYS A 22 19.53 -25.30 -3.73
CA LYS A 22 19.48 -25.43 -5.20
C LYS A 22 20.06 -24.18 -5.84
N VAL A 23 20.95 -24.37 -6.81
CA VAL A 23 21.55 -23.26 -7.56
C VAL A 23 20.97 -23.26 -8.98
N LEU A 24 20.41 -22.13 -9.38
CA LEU A 24 20.02 -21.87 -10.76
C LEU A 24 20.92 -20.75 -11.29
N ALA A 25 21.50 -20.96 -12.45
CA ALA A 25 22.30 -19.94 -13.12
C ALA A 25 21.87 -19.83 -14.58
N SER A 26 21.74 -18.59 -15.05
CA SER A 26 21.55 -18.27 -16.47
C SER A 26 22.75 -17.51 -17.02
N GLY A 27 22.96 -17.59 -18.34
CA GLY A 27 24.10 -16.96 -18.99
C GLY A 27 25.42 -17.69 -18.73
N ARG A 28 26.55 -17.00 -18.98
CA ARG A 28 27.89 -17.56 -18.78
C ARG A 28 28.21 -17.65 -17.28
N LEU A 29 28.54 -18.86 -16.81
CA LEU A 29 29.11 -19.08 -15.48
C LEU A 29 30.47 -18.39 -15.36
N ALA A 30 30.81 -17.95 -14.15
CA ALA A 30 32.13 -17.39 -13.91
C ALA A 30 33.21 -18.47 -14.08
N ASP A 31 34.20 -18.17 -14.91
CA ASP A 31 35.44 -18.93 -15.09
C ASP A 31 36.67 -18.11 -14.68
N LYS A 32 36.43 -16.92 -14.11
CA LYS A 32 37.44 -15.94 -13.70
C LYS A 32 37.09 -15.30 -12.36
N ILE A 33 38.12 -14.98 -11.58
CA ILE A 33 38.07 -14.13 -10.39
C ILE A 33 38.70 -12.76 -10.70
N ARG A 34 38.15 -11.69 -10.11
CA ARG A 34 38.63 -10.31 -10.38
C ARG A 34 40.11 -10.12 -10.05
N GLU A 35 40.61 -10.80 -9.02
CA GLU A 35 41.99 -10.63 -8.52
C GLU A 35 43.07 -11.33 -9.37
N ARG A 36 42.76 -12.47 -10.02
CA ARG A 36 43.76 -13.29 -10.74
C ARG A 36 43.44 -13.58 -12.20
N GLY A 37 42.26 -13.21 -12.71
CA GLY A 37 41.84 -13.63 -14.05
C GLY A 37 41.26 -15.05 -14.04
N SER A 38 41.67 -15.94 -14.93
CA SER A 38 41.09 -17.30 -14.98
C SER A 38 41.54 -18.16 -13.83
N ASP A 39 40.59 -18.86 -13.22
CA ASP A 39 40.84 -19.74 -12.09
C ASP A 39 40.19 -21.10 -12.37
N THR A 40 41.04 -22.11 -12.60
CA THR A 40 40.62 -23.49 -12.87
C THR A 40 39.78 -24.06 -11.73
N ASP A 41 39.97 -23.57 -10.51
CA ASP A 41 39.27 -24.06 -9.33
C ASP A 41 37.80 -23.63 -9.36
N VAL A 42 37.50 -22.41 -9.83
CA VAL A 42 36.13 -21.93 -9.97
C VAL A 42 35.36 -22.73 -11.03
N ALA A 43 35.99 -22.99 -12.18
CA ALA A 43 35.39 -23.81 -13.23
C ALA A 43 35.14 -25.25 -12.76
N ALA A 44 36.08 -25.83 -12.02
CA ALA A 44 35.95 -27.17 -11.44
C ALA A 44 34.80 -27.26 -10.43
N ILE A 45 34.63 -26.24 -9.57
CA ILE A 45 33.53 -26.18 -8.59
C ILE A 45 32.17 -26.20 -9.28
N PHE A 46 31.96 -25.37 -10.31
CA PHE A 46 30.67 -25.34 -11.02
C PHE A 46 30.42 -26.61 -11.83
N ALA A 47 31.46 -27.21 -12.42
CA ALA A 47 31.36 -28.50 -13.10
C ALA A 47 30.93 -29.62 -12.13
N ASP A 48 31.51 -29.65 -10.92
CA ASP A 48 31.17 -30.60 -9.86
C ASP A 48 29.73 -30.38 -9.32
N LEU A 49 29.30 -29.14 -9.15
CA LEU A 49 27.91 -28.83 -8.78
C LEU A 49 26.91 -29.31 -9.82
N ARG A 50 27.24 -29.18 -11.11
CA ARG A 50 26.41 -29.67 -12.21
C ARG A 50 26.38 -31.19 -12.24
N ALA A 51 27.53 -31.86 -12.07
CA ALA A 51 27.62 -33.32 -12.06
C ALA A 51 26.78 -33.96 -10.93
N ARG A 52 26.67 -33.28 -9.78
CA ARG A 52 25.83 -33.71 -8.65
C ARG A 52 24.35 -33.34 -8.77
N GLY A 53 23.95 -32.64 -9.84
CA GLY A 53 22.57 -32.17 -10.02
C GLY A 53 22.16 -31.03 -9.08
N ALA A 54 23.12 -30.40 -8.39
CA ALA A 54 22.85 -29.29 -7.48
C ALA A 54 22.82 -27.92 -8.19
N LEU A 55 23.29 -27.87 -9.43
CA LEU A 55 23.26 -26.70 -10.31
C LEU A 55 22.44 -26.98 -11.58
N THR A 56 21.37 -26.22 -11.79
CA THR A 56 20.71 -26.08 -13.08
C THR A 56 21.32 -24.89 -13.82
N HIS A 57 21.97 -25.15 -14.95
CA HIS A 57 22.63 -24.11 -15.75
C HIS A 57 21.95 -23.95 -17.10
N LEU A 58 21.52 -22.71 -17.39
CA LEU A 58 20.80 -22.32 -18.59
C LEU A 58 21.60 -21.26 -19.37
N PRO A 59 22.62 -21.64 -20.17
CA PRO A 59 23.57 -20.71 -20.75
C PRO A 59 22.93 -19.71 -21.74
N ASP A 60 21.95 -20.16 -22.52
CA ASP A 60 21.34 -19.38 -23.60
C ASP A 60 19.85 -19.11 -23.36
N ALA A 61 19.39 -19.27 -22.11
CA ALA A 61 17.98 -19.05 -21.76
C ALA A 61 17.60 -17.57 -21.84
N GLY A 62 16.50 -17.30 -22.51
CA GLY A 62 15.81 -16.03 -22.41
C GLY A 62 15.05 -15.89 -21.08
N LYS A 63 14.39 -14.74 -20.91
CA LYS A 63 13.57 -14.47 -19.73
C LYS A 63 12.49 -15.56 -19.50
N PRO A 64 11.77 -16.08 -20.51
CA PRO A 64 10.76 -17.11 -20.28
C PRO A 64 11.33 -18.40 -19.70
N GLU A 65 12.45 -18.88 -20.21
CA GLU A 65 13.07 -20.13 -19.77
C GLU A 65 13.64 -20.01 -18.35
N VAL A 66 14.26 -18.87 -18.02
CA VAL A 66 14.71 -18.58 -16.65
C VAL A 66 13.51 -18.52 -15.70
N THR A 67 12.42 -17.86 -16.10
CA THR A 67 11.20 -17.75 -15.29
C THR A 67 10.61 -19.13 -15.02
N ALA A 68 10.43 -19.96 -16.05
CA ALA A 68 9.94 -21.32 -15.90
C ALA A 68 10.84 -22.17 -14.99
N ALA A 69 12.16 -22.04 -15.11
CA ALA A 69 13.09 -22.75 -14.23
C ALA A 69 13.00 -22.30 -12.77
N VAL A 70 12.89 -20.99 -12.51
CA VAL A 70 12.67 -20.45 -11.14
C VAL A 70 11.34 -20.95 -10.57
N GLU A 71 10.29 -21.05 -11.39
CA GLU A 71 8.98 -21.57 -10.97
C GLU A 71 9.03 -23.04 -10.53
N THR A 72 9.98 -23.84 -11.03
CA THR A 72 10.19 -25.22 -10.55
C THR A 72 10.88 -25.30 -9.18
N ILE A 73 11.46 -24.21 -8.69
CA ILE A 73 12.13 -24.18 -7.39
C ILE A 73 11.06 -24.02 -6.31
N ALA A 74 11.01 -24.98 -5.39
CA ALA A 74 10.12 -24.91 -4.24
C ALA A 74 10.38 -23.60 -3.47
N ARG A 75 9.35 -22.74 -3.39
CA ARG A 75 9.45 -21.45 -2.72
C ARG A 75 9.39 -21.65 -1.21
N PRO A 76 10.24 -20.94 -0.44
CA PRO A 76 10.11 -20.94 1.01
C PRO A 76 8.75 -20.36 1.41
N ARG A 77 8.14 -20.92 2.44
CA ARG A 77 6.92 -20.38 3.04
C ARG A 77 7.27 -19.28 4.04
N PRO A 78 6.49 -18.18 4.10
CA PRO A 78 5.32 -17.88 3.27
C PRO A 78 5.71 -17.43 1.85
N ASP A 79 4.97 -17.93 0.86
CA ASP A 79 5.11 -17.50 -0.53
C ASP A 79 4.17 -16.33 -0.78
N VAL A 80 4.73 -15.18 -1.18
CA VAL A 80 4.02 -13.93 -1.33
C VAL A 80 3.98 -13.55 -2.81
N SER A 81 2.79 -13.30 -3.32
CA SER A 81 2.58 -12.83 -4.69
C SER A 81 1.56 -11.70 -4.73
N LEU A 82 1.80 -10.72 -5.59
CA LEU A 82 0.93 -9.55 -5.75
C LEU A 82 0.50 -9.46 -7.21
N GLY A 83 -0.66 -10.01 -7.56
CA GLY A 83 -1.29 -9.95 -8.89
C GLY A 83 -0.33 -9.93 -10.09
N GLU A 84 -0.70 -9.19 -11.14
CA GLU A 84 0.15 -8.99 -12.32
C GLU A 84 1.17 -7.85 -12.09
N GLY A 85 2.39 -8.05 -12.59
CA GLY A 85 3.45 -7.05 -12.62
C GLY A 85 4.46 -7.14 -11.47
N PRO A 86 5.47 -6.25 -11.44
CA PRO A 86 6.46 -6.20 -10.38
C PRO A 86 5.78 -5.98 -9.02
N SER A 87 6.33 -6.57 -7.96
CA SER A 87 5.83 -6.43 -6.60
C SER A 87 6.90 -5.84 -5.70
N TRP A 88 6.53 -4.80 -4.95
CA TRP A 88 7.35 -4.33 -3.84
C TRP A 88 6.88 -5.04 -2.58
N ASN A 89 7.61 -6.09 -2.21
CA ASN A 89 7.34 -6.81 -0.97
C ASN A 89 8.64 -7.17 -0.26
N ALA A 90 8.57 -7.15 1.07
CA ALA A 90 9.61 -7.63 1.95
C ALA A 90 9.03 -8.75 2.82
N VAL A 91 9.74 -9.87 2.89
CA VAL A 91 9.41 -11.00 3.76
C VAL A 91 10.63 -11.25 4.63
N THR A 92 10.47 -11.09 5.93
CA THR A 92 11.55 -11.32 6.89
C THR A 92 11.08 -12.21 8.01
N ARG A 93 11.98 -13.02 8.54
CA ARG A 93 11.74 -13.78 9.76
C ARG A 93 12.31 -12.99 10.93
N CYS A 94 11.46 -12.66 11.90
CA CYS A 94 11.84 -12.02 13.15
C CYS A 94 11.40 -12.96 14.28
N ASP A 95 12.36 -13.56 14.98
CA ASP A 95 12.12 -14.58 15.99
C ASP A 95 11.29 -15.74 15.41
N ASP A 96 10.13 -16.01 16.02
CA ASP A 96 9.19 -17.06 15.60
C ASP A 96 8.10 -16.55 14.64
N ALA A 97 8.18 -15.29 14.18
CA ALA A 97 7.21 -14.68 13.29
C ALA A 97 7.80 -14.39 11.91
N TRP A 98 6.96 -14.50 10.89
CA TRP A 98 7.18 -13.86 9.61
C TRP A 98 6.57 -12.47 9.62
N ARG A 99 7.33 -11.46 9.23
CA ARG A 99 6.84 -10.10 8.97
C ARG A 99 6.85 -9.84 7.48
N ILE A 100 5.72 -9.37 6.99
CA ILE A 100 5.51 -9.10 5.57
C ILE A 100 5.08 -7.65 5.42
N ALA A 101 5.76 -6.92 4.53
CA ALA A 101 5.28 -5.64 4.02
C ALA A 101 5.06 -5.80 2.52
N ALA A 102 3.90 -5.38 2.02
CA ALA A 102 3.61 -5.37 0.59
C ALA A 102 2.99 -4.01 0.20
N PHE A 103 3.51 -3.42 -0.87
CA PHE A 103 3.06 -2.13 -1.39
C PHE A 103 2.45 -2.31 -2.78
N ASN A 104 1.23 -1.83 -2.97
CA ASN A 104 0.65 -1.65 -4.28
C ASN A 104 1.09 -0.29 -4.83
N ASP A 105 2.09 -0.28 -5.71
CA ASP A 105 2.62 0.91 -6.38
C ASP A 105 1.84 1.33 -7.64
N ARG A 106 0.70 0.69 -7.92
CA ARG A 106 -0.14 0.97 -9.09
C ARG A 106 -1.33 1.87 -8.74
N ASP A 107 -1.91 2.43 -9.80
CA ASP A 107 -3.14 3.24 -9.76
C ASP A 107 -4.43 2.38 -9.70
N ASP A 108 -4.31 1.05 -9.79
CA ASP A 108 -5.40 0.09 -9.72
C ASP A 108 -5.27 -0.89 -8.53
N THR A 109 -6.40 -1.42 -8.05
CA THR A 109 -6.42 -2.39 -6.94
C THR A 109 -5.75 -3.71 -7.35
N ARG A 110 -4.85 -4.23 -6.50
CA ARG A 110 -4.15 -5.50 -6.73
C ARG A 110 -4.47 -6.52 -5.65
N ARG A 111 -4.50 -7.80 -6.03
CA ARG A 111 -4.68 -8.91 -5.09
C ARG A 111 -3.34 -9.43 -4.56
N LEU A 112 -3.12 -9.28 -3.27
CA LEU A 112 -2.06 -9.93 -2.51
C LEU A 112 -2.50 -11.35 -2.14
N THR A 113 -1.69 -12.34 -2.49
CA THR A 113 -1.87 -13.74 -2.12
C THR A 113 -0.67 -14.18 -1.30
N ILE A 114 -0.91 -14.74 -0.12
CA ILE A 114 0.13 -15.27 0.76
C ILE A 114 -0.21 -16.72 1.07
N ALA A 115 0.61 -17.63 0.56
CA ALA A 115 0.46 -19.05 0.80
C ALA A 115 1.46 -19.47 1.89
N ILE A 116 0.92 -19.75 3.08
CA ILE A 116 1.64 -20.00 4.33
C ILE A 116 1.84 -21.51 4.53
N GLY A 117 0.85 -22.30 4.12
CA GLY A 117 0.78 -23.74 4.34
C GLY A 117 -0.22 -24.10 5.43
N ALA A 118 -0.75 -25.33 5.38
CA ALA A 118 -1.73 -25.81 6.34
C ALA A 118 -1.15 -25.88 7.76
N GLY A 119 -1.97 -25.55 8.75
CA GLY A 119 -1.60 -25.63 10.16
C GLY A 119 -2.22 -24.49 10.98
N PRO A 120 -2.11 -24.57 12.32
CA PRO A 120 -2.55 -23.51 13.20
C PRO A 120 -1.67 -22.27 12.98
N ILE A 121 -2.25 -21.24 12.36
CA ILE A 121 -1.58 -19.97 12.08
C ILE A 121 -2.39 -18.81 12.63
N GLU A 122 -1.67 -17.85 13.19
CA GLU A 122 -2.21 -16.55 13.55
C GLU A 122 -1.67 -15.52 12.58
N VAL A 123 -2.56 -14.76 11.96
CA VAL A 123 -2.19 -13.64 11.10
C VAL A 123 -2.77 -12.37 11.71
N VAL A 124 -1.90 -11.40 11.94
CA VAL A 124 -2.30 -10.05 12.35
C VAL A 124 -1.88 -9.03 11.31
N ARG A 125 -2.75 -8.08 11.05
CA ARG A 125 -2.53 -6.92 10.20
C ARG A 125 -2.29 -5.69 11.07
N TRP A 126 -1.26 -4.94 10.69
CA TRP A 126 -0.91 -3.67 11.30
C TRP A 126 -1.36 -2.55 10.38
N ASP A 127 -2.18 -1.65 10.91
CA ASP A 127 -2.55 -0.43 10.24
C ASP A 127 -1.42 0.60 10.41
N ILE A 128 -0.83 1.01 9.29
CA ILE A 128 0.34 1.90 9.29
C ILE A 128 0.00 3.34 9.68
N GLU A 129 -1.26 3.75 9.52
CA GLU A 129 -1.68 5.13 9.80
C GLU A 129 -1.99 5.31 11.29
N THR A 130 -2.60 4.31 11.90
CA THR A 130 -3.14 4.36 13.27
C THR A 130 -2.31 3.55 14.26
N GLY A 131 -1.49 2.61 13.78
CA GLY A 131 -0.80 1.63 14.61
C GLY A 131 -1.72 0.53 15.15
N ALA A 132 -3.01 0.52 14.78
CA ALA A 132 -3.96 -0.48 15.22
C ALA A 132 -3.60 -1.87 14.69
N VAL A 133 -3.87 -2.90 15.48
CA VAL A 133 -3.64 -4.30 15.11
C VAL A 133 -4.98 -5.00 15.01
N SER A 134 -5.22 -5.68 13.88
CA SER A 134 -6.44 -6.43 13.62
C SER A 134 -6.12 -7.84 13.13
N ALA A 135 -6.91 -8.83 13.49
CA ALA A 135 -6.76 -10.18 12.94
C ALA A 135 -7.01 -10.20 11.43
N ALA A 136 -6.28 -11.05 10.72
CA ALA A 136 -6.54 -11.43 9.34
C ALA A 136 -6.69 -12.95 9.27
N THR A 137 -7.51 -13.42 8.33
CA THR A 137 -7.88 -14.85 8.28
C THR A 137 -7.35 -15.46 6.99
N ALA A 138 -6.49 -16.46 7.14
CA ALA A 138 -6.19 -17.41 6.08
C ALA A 138 -7.27 -18.49 6.04
N ASN A 139 -7.52 -19.07 4.87
CA ASN A 139 -8.41 -20.24 4.77
C ASN A 139 -7.77 -21.49 5.41
N ASP A 140 -8.52 -22.60 5.46
CA ASP A 140 -8.06 -23.86 6.06
C ASP A 140 -6.82 -24.47 5.36
N GLU A 141 -6.50 -24.02 4.15
CA GLU A 141 -5.31 -24.41 3.38
C GLU A 141 -4.09 -23.52 3.68
N GLY A 142 -4.24 -22.53 4.57
CA GLY A 142 -3.20 -21.55 4.88
C GLY A 142 -2.97 -20.52 3.79
N LEU A 143 -4.00 -20.21 3.00
CA LEU A 143 -4.00 -19.18 1.97
C LEU A 143 -4.70 -17.92 2.47
N LEU A 144 -3.96 -16.81 2.53
CA LEU A 144 -4.48 -15.48 2.78
C LEU A 144 -4.59 -14.70 1.48
N ARG A 145 -5.73 -14.04 1.26
CA ARG A 145 -5.97 -13.16 0.12
C ARG A 145 -6.44 -11.79 0.60
N LEU A 146 -5.81 -10.73 0.13
CA LEU A 146 -6.15 -9.34 0.46
C LEU A 146 -6.19 -8.52 -0.83
N ASP A 147 -7.24 -7.71 -1.01
CA ASP A 147 -7.27 -6.71 -2.06
C ASP A 147 -6.62 -5.42 -1.52
N LEU A 148 -5.56 -4.98 -2.19
CA LEU A 148 -4.79 -3.78 -1.86
C LEU A 148 -5.19 -2.64 -2.79
N PRO A 149 -5.84 -1.58 -2.29
CA PRO A 149 -6.15 -0.41 -3.10
C PRO A 149 -4.89 0.26 -3.68
N PRO A 150 -5.05 1.14 -4.67
CA PRO A 150 -3.95 1.91 -5.25
C PRO A 150 -3.13 2.62 -4.18
N HIS A 151 -1.80 2.57 -4.32
CA HIS A 151 -0.85 3.26 -3.43
C HIS A 151 -0.98 2.90 -1.95
N THR A 152 -1.40 1.68 -1.62
CA THR A 152 -1.52 1.20 -0.24
C THR A 152 -0.42 0.23 0.16
N VAL A 153 0.04 0.35 1.40
CA VAL A 153 0.94 -0.62 2.04
C VAL A 153 0.14 -1.45 3.03
N VAL A 154 0.37 -2.76 3.04
CA VAL A 154 -0.09 -3.65 4.11
C VAL A 154 1.10 -4.21 4.87
N CYS A 155 0.98 -4.24 6.20
CA CYS A 155 1.94 -4.86 7.10
C CYS A 155 1.26 -6.03 7.82
N LEU A 156 1.88 -7.22 7.77
CA LEU A 156 1.36 -8.45 8.36
C LEU A 156 2.43 -9.09 9.24
N SER A 157 1.98 -9.74 10.31
CA SER A 157 2.77 -10.69 11.09
C SER A 157 2.07 -12.04 11.09
N ILE A 158 2.81 -13.10 10.77
CA ILE A 158 2.32 -14.47 10.71
C ILE A 158 3.12 -15.31 11.68
N GLN A 159 2.44 -15.96 12.61
CA GLN A 159 3.04 -16.84 13.62
C GLN A 159 2.38 -18.22 13.57
N SER A 160 3.18 -19.26 13.78
CA SER A 160 2.63 -20.59 14.05
C SER A 160 2.02 -20.57 15.44
N SER A 161 0.75 -20.90 15.54
CA SER A 161 0.05 -20.97 16.82
C SER A 161 0.12 -22.41 17.34
N PRO A 162 0.39 -22.67 18.63
CA PRO A 162 0.20 -24.02 19.17
C PRO A 162 -1.26 -24.44 19.03
N ALA A 163 -1.50 -25.72 18.72
CA ALA A 163 -2.83 -26.24 18.38
C ALA A 163 -3.91 -25.98 19.46
N GLU A 164 -3.51 -25.82 20.73
CA GLU A 164 -4.40 -25.52 21.85
C GLU A 164 -4.94 -24.08 21.86
N SER A 165 -4.24 -23.13 21.23
CA SER A 165 -4.68 -21.71 21.15
C SER A 165 -5.85 -21.50 20.19
N LEU A 166 -6.15 -22.47 19.31
CA LEU A 166 -7.30 -22.44 18.41
C LEU A 166 -8.65 -22.48 19.14
N HIS A 167 -8.67 -22.86 20.43
CA HIS A 167 -9.89 -22.89 21.26
C HIS A 167 -10.24 -21.55 21.90
N ARG A 168 -9.35 -20.55 21.81
CA ARG A 168 -9.72 -19.13 21.94
C ARG A 168 -9.74 -18.51 20.55
N ARG A 169 -10.63 -19.01 19.69
CA ARG A 169 -11.19 -18.15 18.64
C ARG A 169 -11.97 -17.06 19.37
N PRO A 170 -11.53 -15.77 19.42
CA PRO A 170 -12.56 -14.74 19.38
C PRO A 170 -13.40 -15.09 18.17
N THR A 171 -14.70 -15.23 18.35
CA THR A 171 -15.63 -15.31 17.23
C THR A 171 -15.50 -13.98 16.50
N ILE A 172 -14.48 -13.86 15.64
CA ILE A 172 -14.33 -12.72 14.76
C ILE A 172 -15.55 -12.85 13.86
N PRO A 173 -16.54 -11.94 13.97
CA PRO A 173 -17.65 -11.96 13.04
C PRO A 173 -17.04 -11.98 11.63
N PRO A 174 -17.60 -12.77 10.71
CA PRO A 174 -17.05 -12.92 9.36
C PRO A 174 -16.67 -11.55 8.82
N PRO A 175 -15.50 -11.39 8.15
CA PRO A 175 -15.15 -10.14 7.51
C PRO A 175 -16.37 -9.72 6.71
N ILE A 176 -16.96 -8.58 7.10
CA ILE A 176 -18.10 -8.05 6.37
C ILE A 176 -17.49 -7.63 5.04
N GLU A 177 -17.53 -8.53 4.07
CA GLU A 177 -17.39 -8.22 2.66
C GLU A 177 -18.24 -6.97 2.44
N PRO A 178 -17.73 -5.92 1.77
CA PRO A 178 -18.53 -4.76 1.41
C PRO A 178 -19.56 -5.18 0.35
N GLN A 179 -20.54 -5.97 0.77
CA GLN A 179 -21.82 -6.11 0.12
C GLN A 179 -22.42 -4.69 0.14
N PRO A 180 -22.87 -4.15 -1.00
CA PRO A 180 -23.68 -2.94 -0.98
C PRO A 180 -24.87 -3.23 -0.08
N LEU A 181 -24.84 -2.68 1.14
CA LEU A 181 -25.80 -3.04 2.17
C LEU A 181 -27.16 -2.51 1.74
N PRO A 182 -28.16 -3.39 1.51
CA PRO A 182 -29.51 -2.92 1.24
C PRO A 182 -29.98 -2.13 2.45
N GLY A 183 -30.39 -0.87 2.23
CA GLY A 183 -30.96 -0.01 3.26
C GLY A 183 -30.02 1.02 3.90
N LEU A 184 -28.76 1.19 3.45
CA LEU A 184 -27.99 2.36 3.88
C LEU A 184 -28.62 3.66 3.35
N PRO A 185 -28.59 4.75 4.13
CA PRO A 185 -28.94 6.08 3.63
C PRO A 185 -28.14 6.43 2.37
N LEU A 186 -28.80 7.08 1.42
CA LEU A 186 -28.13 7.58 0.23
C LEU A 186 -27.02 8.57 0.61
N PRO A 187 -25.89 8.59 -0.11
CA PRO A 187 -24.84 9.58 0.13
C PRO A 187 -25.38 11.01 0.03
N ILE A 188 -25.04 11.84 1.01
CA ILE A 188 -25.43 13.25 1.04
C ILE A 188 -24.32 14.06 0.40
N THR A 189 -24.61 14.70 -0.75
CA THR A 189 -23.63 15.53 -1.44
C THR A 189 -23.53 16.90 -0.78
N LEU A 190 -22.31 17.31 -0.43
CA LEU A 190 -21.99 18.60 0.15
C LEU A 190 -21.40 19.53 -0.92
N GLY A 191 -22.20 19.85 -1.96
CA GLY A 191 -21.73 20.59 -3.14
C GLY A 191 -21.64 22.12 -3.00
N ASP A 192 -22.31 22.69 -2.00
CA ASP A 192 -22.51 24.13 -1.81
C ASP A 192 -22.12 24.61 -0.40
N GLY A 193 -22.36 25.89 -0.07
CA GLY A 193 -22.21 26.40 1.31
C GLY A 193 -20.79 26.36 1.90
N TRP A 194 -19.79 26.00 1.11
CA TRP A 194 -18.39 26.02 1.51
C TRP A 194 -17.85 27.44 1.43
N LEU A 195 -17.24 27.87 2.52
CA LEU A 195 -16.41 29.06 2.56
C LEU A 195 -14.96 28.68 2.39
N PHE A 196 -14.18 29.56 1.78
CA PHE A 196 -12.77 29.38 1.51
C PHE A 196 -11.98 30.60 1.98
N THR A 197 -10.87 30.34 2.64
CA THR A 197 -9.82 31.33 2.89
C THR A 197 -8.45 30.68 2.72
N THR A 198 -7.40 31.48 2.57
CA THR A 198 -6.03 30.97 2.61
C THR A 198 -5.43 31.30 3.96
N ARG A 199 -4.52 30.46 4.46
CA ARG A 199 -3.89 30.69 5.78
C ARG A 199 -3.21 32.05 5.90
N ASP A 200 -2.69 32.57 4.79
CA ASP A 200 -1.90 33.79 4.74
C ASP A 200 -2.76 35.03 4.37
N SER A 201 -4.06 34.86 4.11
CA SER A 201 -4.95 35.99 3.82
C SER A 201 -5.58 36.53 5.10
N SER A 202 -5.62 37.86 5.21
CA SER A 202 -6.43 38.58 6.21
C SER A 202 -7.89 38.75 5.79
N ASP A 203 -8.26 38.30 4.60
CA ASP A 203 -9.60 38.48 4.05
C ASP A 203 -10.60 37.55 4.75
N ALA A 204 -11.86 38.00 4.81
CA ALA A 204 -12.95 37.17 5.28
C ALA A 204 -13.14 35.94 4.36
N PRO A 205 -13.48 34.76 4.91
CA PRO A 205 -13.80 33.59 4.09
C PRO A 205 -14.91 33.87 3.08
N ARG A 206 -14.75 33.40 1.85
CA ARG A 206 -15.68 33.63 0.73
C ARG A 206 -16.25 32.34 0.19
N LEU A 207 -17.45 32.38 -0.40
CA LEU A 207 -18.02 31.21 -1.05
C LEU A 207 -17.09 30.68 -2.16
N VAL A 208 -17.01 29.35 -2.27
CA VAL A 208 -16.18 28.66 -3.26
C VAL A 208 -16.95 27.53 -3.92
N ASP A 209 -16.64 27.26 -5.19
CA ASP A 209 -17.10 26.06 -5.88
C ASP A 209 -16.11 24.91 -5.61
N VAL A 210 -16.58 23.86 -4.93
CA VAL A 210 -15.76 22.68 -4.57
C VAL A 210 -15.59 21.69 -5.72
N THR A 211 -16.25 21.92 -6.85
CA THR A 211 -16.12 21.09 -8.07
C THR A 211 -15.02 21.59 -8.99
N ARG A 212 -14.41 22.74 -8.68
CA ARG A 212 -13.38 23.38 -9.49
C ARG A 212 -12.17 23.70 -8.62
N GLY A 213 -10.97 23.54 -9.17
CA GLY A 213 -9.76 23.88 -8.44
C GLY A 213 -9.60 25.38 -8.21
N TRP A 214 -8.69 25.75 -7.33
CA TRP A 214 -8.35 27.15 -7.01
C TRP A 214 -7.81 27.90 -8.22
N GLU A 215 -7.12 27.18 -9.09
CA GLU A 215 -6.42 27.74 -10.24
C GLU A 215 -7.37 28.44 -11.22
N VAL A 216 -8.62 28.01 -11.27
CA VAL A 216 -9.70 28.61 -12.07
C VAL A 216 -10.64 29.50 -11.26
N GLN A 217 -10.37 29.71 -9.96
CA GLN A 217 -11.18 30.50 -9.01
C GLN A 217 -10.40 31.68 -8.41
N SER A 218 -9.67 32.39 -9.28
CA SER A 218 -8.85 33.58 -8.93
C SER A 218 -7.60 33.31 -8.08
N HIS A 219 -7.16 32.05 -7.98
CA HIS A 219 -5.97 31.65 -7.23
C HIS A 219 -4.98 30.85 -8.10
N ALA A 220 -4.87 31.20 -9.39
CA ALA A 220 -4.02 30.55 -10.39
C ALA A 220 -2.57 30.31 -9.93
N THR A 221 -1.98 31.26 -9.22
CA THR A 221 -0.57 31.22 -8.77
C THR A 221 -0.42 30.95 -7.27
N PHE A 222 -1.52 30.58 -6.59
CA PHE A 222 -1.49 30.31 -5.15
C PHE A 222 -0.75 29.00 -4.86
N ALA A 223 0.09 29.04 -3.83
CA ALA A 223 0.75 27.87 -3.27
C ALA A 223 0.70 27.91 -1.74
N GLY A 224 0.27 26.83 -1.12
CA GLY A 224 0.17 26.74 0.34
C GLY A 224 -1.10 26.02 0.78
N THR A 225 -1.64 26.45 1.92
CA THR A 225 -2.81 25.83 2.52
C THR A 225 -4.04 26.70 2.34
N GLY A 226 -5.02 26.18 1.61
CA GLY A 226 -6.37 26.70 1.55
C GLY A 226 -7.25 25.99 2.57
N ILE A 227 -8.14 26.74 3.21
CA ILE A 227 -9.00 26.28 4.30
C ILE A 227 -10.44 26.38 3.81
N TYR A 228 -11.09 25.23 3.68
CA TYR A 228 -12.51 25.14 3.39
C TYR A 228 -13.29 24.96 4.68
N ILE A 229 -14.37 25.72 4.87
CA ILE A 229 -15.18 25.71 6.09
C ILE A 229 -16.64 25.51 5.71
N ARG A 230 -17.31 24.55 6.34
CA ARG A 230 -18.75 24.32 6.18
C ARG A 230 -19.37 23.81 7.48
N ALA A 231 -20.47 24.43 7.89
CA ALA A 231 -21.36 23.84 8.87
C ALA A 231 -22.34 22.90 8.14
N THR A 232 -22.51 21.68 8.66
CA THR A 232 -23.47 20.73 8.11
C THR A 232 -24.23 20.02 9.22
N GLU A 233 -25.51 19.78 9.00
CA GLU A 233 -26.30 18.91 9.88
C GLU A 233 -26.02 17.46 9.50
N LEU A 234 -25.73 16.63 10.50
CA LEU A 234 -25.58 15.19 10.35
C LEU A 234 -26.90 14.52 10.75
N PRO A 235 -27.63 13.91 9.80
CA PRO A 235 -28.86 13.19 10.12
C PRO A 235 -28.59 11.99 11.04
N PRO A 236 -29.58 11.60 11.86
CA PRO A 236 -29.45 10.42 12.71
C PRO A 236 -29.19 9.17 11.86
N LEU A 237 -28.33 8.29 12.39
CA LEU A 237 -28.05 6.97 11.83
C LEU A 237 -28.45 5.88 12.83
N ASP A 238 -28.82 4.71 12.30
CA ASP A 238 -29.06 3.52 13.11
C ASP A 238 -27.82 3.08 13.90
N GLU A 239 -28.05 2.31 14.97
CA GLU A 239 -26.96 1.79 15.80
C GLU A 239 -25.95 0.98 14.96
N GLY A 240 -24.66 1.21 15.20
CA GLY A 240 -23.56 0.54 14.49
C GLY A 240 -23.21 1.17 13.15
N LEU A 241 -23.82 2.31 12.78
CA LEU A 241 -23.41 3.12 11.64
C LEU A 241 -22.71 4.41 12.07
N ALA A 242 -21.82 4.92 11.23
CA ALA A 242 -21.19 6.22 11.38
C ALA A 242 -21.07 6.93 10.03
N TRP A 243 -21.20 8.25 10.06
CA TRP A 243 -20.96 9.09 8.90
C TRP A 243 -19.47 9.14 8.58
N HIS A 244 -19.15 9.04 7.30
CA HIS A 244 -17.82 9.24 6.78
C HIS A 244 -17.84 10.37 5.77
N LEU A 245 -16.96 11.36 5.94
CA LEU A 245 -16.72 12.38 4.94
C LEU A 245 -15.78 11.82 3.89
N VAL A 246 -16.27 11.71 2.66
CA VAL A 246 -15.53 11.24 1.50
C VAL A 246 -15.22 12.42 0.58
N LEU A 247 -13.95 12.58 0.23
CA LEU A 247 -13.48 13.62 -0.68
C LEU A 247 -13.06 12.98 -2.02
N PRO A 248 -13.94 12.95 -3.04
CA PRO A 248 -13.67 12.19 -4.27
C PRO A 248 -12.43 12.67 -5.05
N ARG A 249 -12.11 13.97 -4.99
CA ARG A 249 -10.97 14.53 -5.72
C ARG A 249 -10.36 15.72 -4.97
N VAL A 250 -9.11 15.56 -4.54
CA VAL A 250 -8.34 16.53 -3.77
C VAL A 250 -6.94 16.66 -4.37
N HIS A 251 -6.49 17.89 -4.56
CA HIS A 251 -5.15 18.23 -5.06
C HIS A 251 -4.41 19.10 -4.02
N GLU A 252 -3.51 18.54 -3.20
CA GLU A 252 -3.03 17.14 -3.17
C GLU A 252 -3.28 16.47 -1.80
N THR A 253 -2.91 17.18 -0.73
CA THR A 253 -3.02 16.68 0.64
C THR A 253 -4.15 17.39 1.37
N VAL A 254 -4.80 16.69 2.29
CA VAL A 254 -5.89 17.26 3.09
C VAL A 254 -5.82 16.78 4.53
N GLU A 255 -5.98 17.71 5.46
CA GLU A 255 -6.27 17.44 6.86
C GLU A 255 -7.71 17.84 7.13
N CYS A 256 -8.47 16.96 7.77
CA CYS A 256 -9.87 17.21 8.13
C CYS A 256 -9.96 17.50 9.62
N ARG A 257 -10.72 18.53 9.98
CA ARG A 257 -11.08 18.85 11.35
C ARG A 257 -12.59 18.97 11.48
N VAL A 258 -13.10 18.51 12.60
CA VAL A 258 -14.51 18.61 12.94
C VAL A 258 -14.64 19.21 14.31
N ASP A 259 -15.34 20.33 14.41
CA ASP A 259 -15.52 21.10 15.64
C ASP A 259 -14.18 21.41 16.33
N GLY A 260 -13.18 21.77 15.52
CA GLY A 260 -11.80 22.07 15.95
C GLY A 260 -10.91 20.85 16.23
N VAL A 261 -11.45 19.63 16.22
CA VAL A 261 -10.68 18.40 16.48
C VAL A 261 -10.16 17.81 15.17
N SER A 262 -8.84 17.58 15.08
CA SER A 262 -8.23 16.95 13.90
C SER A 262 -8.56 15.46 13.81
N LEU A 263 -9.06 15.04 12.64
CA LEU A 263 -9.31 13.65 12.27
C LEU A 263 -8.15 13.04 11.48
N GLY A 264 -7.01 13.74 11.44
CA GLY A 264 -5.81 13.32 10.74
C GLY A 264 -5.68 13.88 9.32
N ARG A 265 -4.64 13.41 8.64
CA ARG A 265 -4.22 13.87 7.30
C ARG A 265 -4.22 12.72 6.31
N ARG A 266 -4.54 13.02 5.05
CA ARG A 266 -4.47 12.09 3.92
C ARG A 266 -3.58 12.68 2.83
N ILE A 267 -2.59 11.88 2.39
CA ILE A 267 -1.53 12.28 1.44
C ILE A 267 -1.59 11.50 0.12
N ALA A 268 -2.00 10.23 0.13
CA ALA A 268 -2.36 9.45 -1.07
C ALA A 268 -3.54 8.48 -0.80
N GLY A 269 -4.16 7.92 -1.84
CA GLY A 269 -5.29 6.99 -1.71
C GLY A 269 -6.60 7.60 -1.21
N ASP A 270 -7.46 6.75 -0.63
CA ASP A 270 -8.82 7.10 -0.20
C ASP A 270 -8.86 8.27 0.79
N ARG A 271 -9.52 9.35 0.39
CA ARG A 271 -9.70 10.57 1.20
C ARG A 271 -10.97 10.49 2.03
N THR A 272 -11.01 9.53 2.94
CA THR A 272 -12.17 9.28 3.81
C THR A 272 -11.83 9.54 5.27
N PHE A 273 -12.72 10.23 5.97
CA PHE A 273 -12.62 10.54 7.40
C PHE A 273 -13.88 10.09 8.13
N ALA A 274 -13.73 9.24 9.15
CA ALA A 274 -14.84 8.88 10.04
C ALA A 274 -15.20 10.08 10.91
N LEU A 275 -16.46 10.52 10.84
CA LEU A 275 -16.94 11.66 11.62
C LEU A 275 -17.32 11.22 13.04
N PRO A 276 -16.98 12.02 14.07
CA PRO A 276 -17.36 11.72 15.44
C PRO A 276 -18.86 11.96 15.67
N GLY A 277 -19.55 10.97 16.24
CA GLY A 277 -20.97 11.05 16.59
C GLY A 277 -21.92 10.90 15.39
N SER A 278 -23.21 10.75 15.69
CA SER A 278 -24.23 10.42 14.68
C SER A 278 -25.41 11.40 14.61
N TRP A 279 -25.38 12.53 15.32
CA TRP A 279 -26.50 13.47 15.37
C TRP A 279 -26.07 14.84 15.91
N ARG A 280 -25.67 15.78 15.05
CA ARG A 280 -25.43 17.19 15.41
C ARG A 280 -25.16 18.04 14.18
N THR A 281 -25.23 19.35 14.35
CA THR A 281 -24.49 20.27 13.48
C THR A 281 -23.00 20.09 13.75
N ALA A 282 -22.24 19.85 12.69
CA ALA A 282 -20.79 19.72 12.73
C ALA A 282 -20.15 20.84 11.89
N ALA A 283 -19.17 21.53 12.46
CA ALA A 283 -18.30 22.45 11.74
C ALA A 283 -17.14 21.67 11.12
N ILE A 284 -17.19 21.48 9.80
CA ILE A 284 -16.15 20.79 9.04
C ILE A 284 -15.17 21.82 8.50
N GLU A 285 -13.88 21.61 8.80
CA GLU A 285 -12.77 22.37 8.24
C GLU A 285 -11.84 21.44 7.47
N LEU A 286 -11.57 21.76 6.20
CA LEU A 286 -10.61 21.02 5.38
C LEU A 286 -9.42 21.93 5.08
N HIS A 287 -8.25 21.53 5.59
CA HIS A 287 -6.98 22.16 5.27
C HIS A 287 -6.36 21.43 4.09
N VAL A 288 -6.60 21.95 2.89
CA VAL A 288 -6.05 21.39 1.66
C VAL A 288 -4.74 22.10 1.35
N ARG A 289 -3.71 21.35 0.96
CA ARG A 289 -2.42 21.91 0.56
C ARG A 289 -2.01 21.38 -0.80
N ASN A 290 -1.66 22.31 -1.69
CA ASN A 290 -1.11 22.03 -3.02
C ASN A 290 0.43 22.10 -3.00
N THR A 291 1.04 21.78 -4.15
CA THR A 291 2.47 21.96 -4.38
C THR A 291 2.81 23.43 -4.60
N ALA A 292 4.11 23.74 -4.64
CA ALA A 292 4.56 25.09 -4.95
C ALA A 292 4.65 25.39 -6.46
N ALA A 293 4.32 24.42 -7.33
CA ALA A 293 4.55 24.49 -8.77
C ALA A 293 3.89 25.73 -9.41
N ASN A 294 2.61 25.97 -9.13
CA ASN A 294 1.87 27.12 -9.67
C ASN A 294 2.47 28.47 -9.31
N ARG A 295 3.05 28.61 -8.11
CA ARG A 295 3.74 29.85 -7.70
C ARG A 295 5.09 29.97 -8.38
N TYR A 296 5.88 28.90 -8.41
CA TYR A 296 7.25 28.94 -8.92
C TYR A 296 7.34 29.12 -10.43
N TYR A 297 6.43 28.48 -11.18
CA TYR A 297 6.47 28.54 -12.64
C TYR A 297 5.73 29.75 -13.23
N ALA A 298 4.92 30.45 -12.44
CA ALA A 298 4.19 31.63 -12.89
C ALA A 298 5.11 32.67 -13.54
N GLY A 299 4.83 33.02 -14.81
CA GLY A 299 5.61 34.00 -15.57
C GLY A 299 6.97 33.50 -16.06
N THR A 300 7.28 32.21 -15.90
CA THR A 300 8.51 31.60 -16.41
C THR A 300 8.28 30.89 -17.76
N PRO A 301 9.31 30.67 -18.58
CA PRO A 301 9.20 29.82 -19.78
C PRO A 301 8.86 28.35 -19.51
N TYR A 302 8.93 27.93 -18.23
CA TYR A 302 8.60 26.57 -17.79
C TYR A 302 7.15 26.47 -17.25
N ALA A 303 6.37 27.55 -17.32
CA ALA A 303 4.96 27.53 -16.98
C ALA A 303 4.22 26.53 -17.90
N PRO A 304 3.47 25.56 -17.35
CA PRO A 304 2.59 24.75 -18.17
C PRO A 304 1.48 25.62 -18.75
N ASP A 305 0.94 25.24 -19.92
CA ASP A 305 -0.16 25.95 -20.57
C ASP A 305 -1.42 26.01 -19.68
N VAL A 306 -1.59 25.00 -18.82
CA VAL A 306 -2.65 24.91 -17.82
C VAL A 306 -1.99 24.77 -16.44
N PRO A 307 -2.32 25.65 -15.45
CA PRO A 307 -1.82 25.50 -14.10
C PRO A 307 -2.17 24.14 -13.50
N GLU A 308 -1.31 23.66 -12.60
CA GLU A 308 -1.55 22.40 -11.88
C GLU A 308 -2.85 22.49 -11.06
N PRO A 309 -3.72 21.46 -11.12
CA PRO A 309 -4.93 21.42 -10.32
C PRO A 309 -4.63 21.61 -8.83
N SER A 310 -5.46 22.40 -8.13
CA SER A 310 -5.26 22.71 -6.71
C SER A 310 -6.59 22.76 -5.96
N GLY A 311 -6.63 22.27 -4.71
CA GLY A 311 -7.83 22.32 -3.87
C GLY A 311 -8.76 21.11 -4.06
N LEU A 312 -10.05 21.32 -3.86
CA LEU A 312 -11.11 20.35 -4.15
C LEU A 312 -11.53 20.47 -5.62
N ALA A 313 -11.72 19.34 -6.28
CA ALA A 313 -12.13 19.29 -7.70
C ALA A 313 -13.32 18.33 -7.93
N ALA A 314 -14.06 18.03 -6.86
CA ALA A 314 -15.31 17.28 -6.86
C ALA A 314 -16.01 17.50 -5.52
N SER A 315 -17.35 17.47 -5.52
CA SER A 315 -18.15 17.68 -4.31
C SER A 315 -17.83 16.64 -3.23
N PRO A 316 -17.46 17.08 -2.01
CA PRO A 316 -17.44 16.22 -0.83
C PRO A 316 -18.81 15.57 -0.61
N ARG A 317 -18.82 14.39 0.03
CA ARG A 317 -20.08 13.71 0.37
C ARG A 317 -20.00 12.98 1.70
N LEU A 318 -21.13 12.83 2.35
CA LEU A 318 -21.29 12.00 3.54
C LEU A 318 -21.80 10.62 3.12
N GLU A 319 -21.11 9.58 3.57
CA GLU A 319 -21.51 8.18 3.38
C GLU A 319 -21.69 7.50 4.73
N ALA A 320 -22.81 6.82 4.93
CA ALA A 320 -23.01 5.98 6.11
C ALA A 320 -22.23 4.68 5.94
N ARG A 321 -21.41 4.29 6.93
CA ARG A 321 -20.68 3.03 6.93
C ARG A 321 -20.83 2.34 8.28
N ARG A 322 -20.72 1.02 8.31
CA ARG A 322 -20.70 0.27 9.57
C ARG A 322 -19.46 0.59 10.37
N VAL A 323 -19.63 0.80 11.67
CA VAL A 323 -18.54 0.80 12.63
C VAL A 323 -18.23 -0.65 12.94
N GLY A 324 -17.01 -1.10 12.66
CA GLY A 324 -16.56 -2.41 13.13
C GLY A 324 -16.69 -2.44 14.66
N ARG A 325 -17.54 -3.34 15.19
CA ARG A 325 -17.49 -3.65 16.63
C ARG A 325 -16.15 -4.34 16.87
N PHE A 326 -15.23 -3.63 17.52
CA PHE A 326 -14.00 -4.19 18.07
C PHE A 326 -14.32 -5.20 19.18
#